data_AF-A0A957RE23-F1
#
_entry.id   AF-A0A957RE23-F1
#
_cell.length_a   1.000
_cell.length_b   1.000
_cell.length_c   1.000
_cell.angle_alpha   90.00
_cell.angle_beta   90.00
_cell.angle_gamma   90.00
#
_symmetry.space_group_name_H-M   'P 1'
#
loop_
_entity.id
_entity.type
_entity.pdbx_description
1 polymer ?
#
loop_
_entity_poly.entity_id
_entity_poly.type
_entity_poly.pdbx_seq_one_letter_code
_entity_poly.pdbx_strand_id
1 'polypeptide(L)'
;MKTRFYERTAYRLSDQPVPNCFLKLDDHFDGIFTDGQTAPMNYGLALAESVCARMADVEMYAFLMEDAGKRHSLDKTEIDRAADMKAAVLTRSFVLGYLGACRGLLDSGAVTLSTIYRLQLPNSERTFAHANFWHQLVSVAPNVYRRYHPLRLFFSEVFQWCNETAVRVPPVSVLQFQFGEYSRRELMTQLADDRDADLERMATKSYALHWINPLDLDTRWKVKFINLCEKLCRDIEENT
;
A
#
# COMPACT_ATOMS: atom_id res chain seq x y z
N MET A 1 15.92 18.35 19.64
CA MET A 1 15.89 16.87 19.73
C MET A 1 15.47 16.35 18.37
N LYS A 2 15.93 15.18 17.92
CA LYS A 2 15.41 14.60 16.67
C LYS A 2 14.24 13.68 16.95
N THR A 3 13.09 13.95 16.34
CA THR A 3 11.86 13.13 16.47
C THR A 3 12.02 11.80 15.75
N ARG A 4 12.58 11.81 14.53
CA ARG A 4 12.92 10.65 13.69
C ARG A 4 11.80 9.63 13.59
N PHE A 5 10.57 10.08 13.37
CA PHE A 5 9.42 9.17 13.39
C PHE A 5 9.55 8.06 12.33
N TYR A 6 10.23 8.32 11.21
CA TYR A 6 10.50 7.34 10.17
C TYR A 6 11.39 6.17 10.64
N GLU A 7 12.25 6.35 11.65
CA GLU A 7 13.08 5.26 12.22
C GLU A 7 12.25 4.23 12.99
N ARG A 8 11.00 4.55 13.34
CA ARG A 8 10.04 3.61 13.97
C ARG A 8 9.21 2.83 12.95
N THR A 9 9.56 2.91 11.67
CA THR A 9 8.83 2.28 10.57
C THR A 9 9.69 1.23 9.86
N ALA A 10 9.12 0.55 8.86
CA ALA A 10 9.84 -0.42 8.05
C ALA A 10 11.03 0.18 7.28
N TYR A 11 11.13 1.51 7.13
CA TYR A 11 12.31 2.16 6.56
C TYR A 11 13.60 1.87 7.34
N ARG A 12 13.50 1.60 8.65
CA ARG A 12 14.68 1.21 9.45
C ARG A 12 15.19 -0.19 9.10
N LEU A 13 14.34 -1.03 8.51
CA LEU A 13 14.63 -2.42 8.17
C LEU A 13 15.05 -2.58 6.69
N SER A 14 15.09 -1.50 5.93
CA SER A 14 15.24 -1.49 4.48
C SER A 14 16.31 -0.50 4.05
N ASP A 15 17.04 -0.82 2.98
CA ASP A 15 17.97 0.12 2.33
C ASP A 15 17.25 1.12 1.41
N GLN A 16 15.91 1.05 1.33
CA GLN A 16 15.11 1.99 0.55
C GLN A 16 15.20 3.40 1.14
N PRO A 17 15.40 4.44 0.31
CA PRO A 17 15.48 5.80 0.79
C PRO A 17 14.13 6.26 1.34
N VAL A 18 14.15 6.87 2.53
CA VAL A 18 12.96 7.52 3.10
C VAL A 18 12.51 8.65 2.15
N PRO A 19 11.23 8.71 1.76
CA PRO A 19 10.71 9.79 0.94
C PRO A 19 10.98 11.18 1.55
N ASN A 20 11.42 12.12 0.70
CA ASN A 20 11.85 13.45 1.12
C ASN A 20 10.77 14.25 1.87
N CYS A 21 9.48 13.99 1.60
CA CYS A 21 8.39 14.63 2.33
C CYS A 21 8.39 14.29 3.82
N PHE A 22 8.78 13.07 4.19
CA PHE A 22 8.87 12.66 5.59
C PHE A 22 10.10 13.26 6.28
N LEU A 23 11.23 13.36 5.57
CA LEU A 23 12.43 14.02 6.11
C LEU A 23 12.18 15.50 6.40
N LYS A 24 11.53 16.21 5.48
CA LYS A 24 11.15 17.62 5.70
C LYS A 24 10.18 17.80 6.86
N LEU A 25 9.22 16.90 6.98
CA LEU A 25 8.25 16.95 8.07
C LEU A 25 8.91 16.62 9.43
N ASP A 26 9.92 15.75 9.46
CA ASP A 26 10.76 15.51 10.63
C ASP A 26 11.52 16.77 11.04
N ASP A 27 12.15 17.46 10.08
CA ASP A 27 12.85 18.73 10.31
C ASP A 27 11.91 19.82 10.87
N HIS A 28 10.67 19.87 10.38
CA HIS A 28 9.63 20.77 10.90
C HIS A 28 9.31 20.47 12.37
N PHE A 29 9.06 19.20 12.72
CA PHE A 29 8.79 18.82 14.11
C PHE A 29 10.00 19.00 15.03
N ASP A 30 11.22 18.79 14.54
CA ASP A 30 12.46 19.05 15.28
C ASP A 30 12.60 20.54 15.65
N GLY A 31 12.07 21.44 14.82
CA GLY A 31 11.98 22.87 15.11
C GLY A 31 10.93 23.24 16.16
N ILE A 32 9.86 22.45 16.27
CA ILE A 32 8.75 22.68 17.22
C ILE A 32 9.06 22.09 18.60
N PHE A 33 9.65 20.90 18.68
CA PHE A 33 9.87 20.19 19.95
C PHE A 33 11.27 20.44 20.52
N THR A 34 11.32 21.19 21.61
CA THR A 34 12.55 21.40 22.39
C THR A 34 12.80 20.29 23.42
N ASP A 35 11.74 19.66 23.96
CA ASP A 35 11.79 18.62 25.00
C ASP A 35 11.15 17.28 24.57
N GLY A 36 11.79 16.16 24.92
CA GLY A 36 11.36 14.82 24.48
C GLY A 36 10.14 14.21 25.14
N GLN A 37 9.61 14.86 26.17
CA GLN A 37 8.42 14.42 26.89
C GLN A 37 7.11 14.88 26.20
N THR A 38 7.14 15.98 25.44
CA THR A 38 5.93 16.58 24.83
C THR A 38 5.68 16.11 23.40
N ALA A 39 6.72 15.72 22.67
CA ALA A 39 6.63 15.26 21.28
C ALA A 39 5.66 14.06 21.08
N PRO A 40 5.66 13.00 21.93
CA PRO A 40 4.81 11.83 21.72
C PRO A 40 3.30 12.12 21.91
N MET A 41 2.95 13.21 22.59
CA MET A 41 1.56 13.61 22.83
C MET A 41 1.02 14.58 21.76
N ASN A 42 1.88 15.02 20.82
CA ASN A 42 1.42 15.88 19.74
C ASN A 42 0.70 15.06 18.67
N TYR A 43 -0.56 15.41 18.41
CA TYR A 43 -1.40 14.71 17.44
C TYR A 43 -0.84 14.79 16.01
N GLY A 44 -0.19 15.88 15.63
CA GLY A 44 0.46 16.07 14.34
C GLY A 44 1.57 15.06 14.09
N LEU A 45 2.44 14.85 15.07
CA LEU A 45 3.49 13.84 15.01
C LEU A 45 2.91 12.42 14.88
N ALA A 46 1.83 12.12 15.60
CA ALA A 46 1.15 10.83 15.50
C ALA A 46 0.52 10.60 14.11
N LEU A 47 -0.06 11.64 13.49
CA LEU A 47 -0.58 11.58 12.12
C LEU A 47 0.56 11.37 11.11
N ALA A 48 1.67 12.10 11.25
CA ALA A 48 2.85 11.97 10.41
C ALA A 48 3.46 10.57 10.46
N GLU A 49 3.65 10.03 11.67
CA GLU A 49 4.14 8.68 11.88
C GLU A 49 3.19 7.63 11.30
N SER A 50 1.87 7.81 11.45
CA SER A 50 0.89 6.90 10.87
C SER A 50 1.00 6.82 9.34
N VAL A 51 1.04 7.97 8.66
CA VAL A 51 1.16 8.03 7.19
C VAL A 51 2.50 7.45 6.74
N CYS A 52 3.59 7.81 7.43
CA CYS A 52 4.93 7.32 7.13
C CYS A 52 5.04 5.80 7.32
N ALA A 53 4.51 5.27 8.42
CA ALA A 53 4.53 3.84 8.69
C ALA A 53 3.78 3.06 7.62
N ARG A 54 2.61 3.53 7.19
CA ARG A 54 1.84 2.87 6.12
C ARG A 54 2.53 2.93 4.76
N MET A 55 3.19 4.03 4.43
CA MET A 55 4.00 4.10 3.20
C MET A 55 5.22 3.16 3.27
N ALA A 56 5.89 3.10 4.42
CA ALA A 56 6.99 2.16 4.64
C ALA A 56 6.53 0.70 4.50
N ASP A 57 5.33 0.35 4.99
CA ASP A 57 4.75 -0.98 4.83
C ASP A 57 4.50 -1.31 3.35
N VAL A 58 3.99 -0.36 2.56
CA VAL A 58 3.79 -0.53 1.10
C VAL A 58 5.12 -0.87 0.41
N GLU A 59 6.17 -0.08 0.66
CA GLU A 59 7.48 -0.32 0.04
C GLU A 59 8.14 -1.61 0.54
N MET A 60 7.98 -1.94 1.82
CA MET A 60 8.48 -3.19 2.40
C MET A 60 7.84 -4.40 1.72
N TYR A 61 6.51 -4.43 1.55
CA TYR A 61 5.85 -5.55 0.88
C TYR A 61 6.22 -5.61 -0.61
N ALA A 62 6.37 -4.48 -1.30
CA ALA A 62 6.88 -4.45 -2.68
C ALA A 62 8.28 -5.08 -2.78
N PHE A 63 9.18 -4.71 -1.87
CA PHE A 63 10.51 -5.30 -1.79
C PHE A 63 10.47 -6.80 -1.49
N LEU A 64 9.64 -7.25 -0.55
CA LEU A 64 9.49 -8.68 -0.21
C LEU A 64 8.96 -9.49 -1.40
N MET A 65 8.05 -8.93 -2.21
CA MET A 65 7.59 -9.56 -3.45
C MET A 65 8.73 -9.66 -4.48
N GLU A 66 9.49 -8.59 -4.67
CA GLU A 66 10.62 -8.56 -5.60
C GLU A 66 11.73 -9.55 -5.19
N ASP A 67 12.11 -9.57 -3.91
CA ASP A 67 13.12 -10.49 -3.37
C ASP A 67 12.67 -11.95 -3.47
N ALA A 68 11.40 -12.24 -3.15
CA ALA A 68 10.85 -13.58 -3.30
C ALA A 68 10.86 -14.05 -4.76
N GLY A 69 10.65 -13.13 -5.72
CA GLY A 69 10.72 -13.40 -7.16
C GLY A 69 12.14 -13.67 -7.69
N LYS A 70 13.16 -13.00 -7.13
CA LYS A 70 14.57 -13.10 -7.60
C LYS A 70 15.30 -14.37 -7.17
N ARG A 71 14.89 -15.02 -6.08
CA ARG A 71 15.52 -16.25 -5.61
C ARG A 71 15.22 -17.37 -6.63
N HIS A 72 16.19 -17.75 -7.47
CA HIS A 72 16.03 -18.86 -8.41
C HIS A 72 17.03 -19.98 -8.08
N SER A 73 16.53 -21.19 -7.76
CA SER A 73 17.38 -22.38 -7.80
C SER A 73 17.50 -22.83 -9.26
N LEU A 74 18.73 -22.92 -9.75
CA LEU A 74 19.03 -23.43 -11.09
C LEU A 74 18.93 -24.97 -11.16
N ASP A 75 19.05 -25.64 -10.01
CA ASP A 75 18.92 -27.09 -9.89
C ASP A 75 17.46 -27.50 -9.65
N LYS A 76 17.05 -28.61 -10.28
CA LYS A 76 15.69 -29.17 -10.21
C LYS A 76 15.63 -30.37 -9.27
N THR A 77 16.30 -30.30 -8.12
CA THR A 77 16.18 -31.35 -7.12
C THR A 77 14.80 -31.25 -6.43
N GLU A 78 14.34 -32.32 -5.76
CA GLU A 78 13.09 -32.27 -4.98
C GLU A 78 13.13 -31.19 -3.89
N ILE A 79 14.31 -30.88 -3.36
CA ILE A 79 14.52 -29.83 -2.35
C ILE A 79 14.25 -28.44 -2.96
N ASP A 80 14.69 -28.22 -4.21
CA ASP A 80 14.44 -26.96 -4.92
C ASP A 80 12.97 -26.76 -5.27
N ARG A 81 12.23 -27.85 -5.57
CA ARG A 81 10.77 -27.78 -5.80
C ARG A 81 10.00 -27.34 -4.54
N ALA A 82 10.37 -27.88 -3.38
CA ALA A 82 9.77 -27.46 -2.11
C ALA A 82 10.07 -25.97 -1.82
N ALA A 83 11.26 -25.49 -2.19
CA ALA A 83 11.63 -24.09 -2.06
C ALA A 83 10.87 -23.18 -3.03
N ASP A 84 10.65 -23.61 -4.27
CA ASP A 84 9.84 -22.88 -5.27
C ASP A 84 8.38 -22.73 -4.82
N MET A 85 7.78 -23.83 -4.36
CA MET A 85 6.42 -23.82 -3.82
C MET A 85 6.29 -22.91 -2.60
N LYS A 86 7.26 -22.97 -1.68
CA LYS A 86 7.32 -22.09 -0.51
C LYS A 86 7.40 -20.62 -0.94
N ALA A 87 8.22 -20.29 -1.94
CA ALA A 87 8.33 -18.93 -2.45
C ALA A 87 7.04 -18.44 -3.10
N ALA A 88 6.32 -19.28 -3.85
CA ALA A 88 5.02 -18.93 -4.42
C ALA A 88 3.97 -18.64 -3.33
N VAL A 89 3.91 -19.49 -2.31
CA VAL A 89 3.02 -19.30 -1.14
C VAL A 89 3.36 -18.01 -0.38
N LEU A 90 4.65 -17.74 -0.17
CA LEU A 90 5.12 -16.51 0.49
C LEU A 90 4.78 -15.26 -0.33
N THR A 91 5.08 -15.26 -1.63
CA THR A 91 4.80 -14.12 -2.51
C THR A 91 3.31 -13.80 -2.54
N ARG A 92 2.44 -14.82 -2.60
CA ARG A 92 0.99 -14.63 -2.49
C ARG A 92 0.61 -13.94 -1.18
N SER A 93 1.24 -14.35 -0.07
CA SER A 93 0.99 -13.77 1.25
C SER A 93 1.49 -12.32 1.31
N PHE A 94 2.61 -12.02 0.65
CA PHE A 94 3.12 -10.65 0.49
C PHE A 94 2.23 -9.78 -0.38
N VAL A 95 1.59 -10.30 -1.44
CA VAL A 95 0.59 -9.57 -2.23
C VAL A 95 -0.59 -9.15 -1.35
N LEU A 96 -1.10 -10.06 -0.51
CA LEU A 96 -2.18 -9.72 0.42
C LEU A 96 -1.75 -8.62 1.40
N GLY A 97 -0.53 -8.73 1.93
CA GLY A 97 0.08 -7.71 2.78
C GLY A 97 0.24 -6.37 2.06
N TYR A 98 0.68 -6.38 0.80
CA TYR A 98 0.85 -5.21 -0.06
C TYR A 98 -0.47 -4.47 -0.29
N LEU A 99 -1.51 -5.20 -0.71
CA LEU A 99 -2.85 -4.62 -0.91
C LEU A 99 -3.43 -4.09 0.42
N GLY A 100 -3.20 -4.80 1.52
CA GLY A 100 -3.57 -4.34 2.86
C GLY A 100 -2.85 -3.05 3.27
N ALA A 101 -1.54 -2.94 2.99
CA ALA A 101 -0.75 -1.75 3.26
C ALA A 101 -1.19 -0.56 2.39
N CYS A 102 -1.48 -0.80 1.11
CA CYS A 102 -2.04 0.20 0.19
C CYS A 102 -3.36 0.76 0.73
N ARG A 103 -4.30 -0.11 1.13
CA ARG A 103 -5.55 0.27 1.79
C ARG A 103 -5.29 1.07 3.07
N GLY A 104 -4.38 0.57 3.91
CA GLY A 104 -4.01 1.20 5.17
C GLY A 104 -3.45 2.61 5.00
N LEU A 105 -2.66 2.86 3.94
CA LEU A 105 -2.16 4.19 3.60
C LEU A 105 -3.29 5.14 3.18
N LEU A 106 -4.22 4.67 2.35
CA LEU A 106 -5.39 5.46 1.97
C LEU A 106 -6.29 5.81 3.16
N ASP A 107 -6.55 4.84 4.04
CA ASP A 107 -7.36 5.06 5.24
C ASP A 107 -6.62 6.00 6.23
N SER A 108 -5.31 5.84 6.42
CA SER A 108 -4.50 6.76 7.24
C SER A 108 -4.52 8.20 6.68
N GLY A 109 -4.45 8.36 5.36
CA GLY A 109 -4.59 9.66 4.71
C GLY A 109 -5.96 10.29 4.91
N ALA A 110 -7.04 9.51 4.78
CA ALA A 110 -8.40 10.00 5.01
C ALA A 110 -8.64 10.36 6.48
N VAL A 111 -8.13 9.58 7.43
CA VAL A 111 -8.18 9.89 8.87
C VAL A 111 -7.38 11.16 9.18
N THR A 112 -6.20 11.31 8.59
CA THR A 112 -5.35 12.51 8.72
C THR A 112 -6.11 13.76 8.29
N LEU A 113 -6.67 13.77 7.07
CA LEU A 113 -7.46 14.90 6.58
C LEU A 113 -8.72 15.15 7.41
N SER A 114 -9.42 14.08 7.83
CA SER A 114 -10.59 14.21 8.69
C SER A 114 -10.26 14.90 10.02
N THR A 115 -9.09 14.58 10.56
CA THR A 115 -8.63 15.08 11.87
C THR A 115 -8.19 16.53 11.75
N ILE A 116 -7.32 16.84 10.80
CA ILE A 116 -6.77 18.19 10.57
C ILE A 116 -7.89 19.19 10.26
N TYR A 117 -8.78 18.84 9.33
CA TYR A 117 -9.89 19.71 8.94
C TYR A 117 -11.16 19.52 9.78
N ARG A 118 -11.09 18.75 10.87
CA ARG A 118 -12.18 18.53 11.84
C ARG A 118 -13.51 18.17 11.17
N LEU A 119 -13.45 17.28 10.18
CA LEU A 119 -14.63 16.83 9.45
C LEU A 119 -15.58 16.11 10.42
N GLN A 120 -16.85 16.49 10.40
CA GLN A 120 -17.88 15.91 11.26
C GLN A 120 -18.36 14.56 10.69
N LEU A 121 -17.47 13.57 10.78
CA LEU A 121 -17.68 12.22 10.26
C LEU A 121 -17.46 11.17 11.36
N PRO A 122 -18.32 10.14 11.45
CA PRO A 122 -18.06 8.97 12.28
C PRO A 122 -16.82 8.24 11.76
N ASN A 123 -16.15 7.48 12.64
CA ASN A 123 -14.89 6.80 12.29
C ASN A 123 -15.02 5.86 11.08
N SER A 124 -16.16 5.19 10.92
CA SER A 124 -16.44 4.32 9.77
C SER A 124 -16.48 5.06 8.42
N GLU A 125 -16.77 6.36 8.43
CA GLU A 125 -16.89 7.17 7.20
C GLU A 125 -15.59 7.92 6.84
N ARG A 126 -14.55 7.83 7.66
CA ARG A 126 -13.25 8.50 7.45
C ARG A 126 -12.38 7.74 6.45
N THR A 127 -12.87 7.58 5.23
CA THR A 127 -12.18 6.88 4.14
C THR A 127 -12.49 7.54 2.80
N PHE A 128 -11.51 7.52 1.89
CA PHE A 128 -11.68 8.04 0.54
C PHE A 128 -12.73 7.28 -0.29
N ALA A 129 -13.15 6.09 0.15
CA ALA A 129 -14.19 5.31 -0.53
C ALA A 129 -15.60 5.85 -0.32
N HIS A 130 -15.87 6.57 0.77
CA HIS A 130 -17.21 7.04 1.11
C HIS A 130 -17.50 8.42 0.50
N ALA A 131 -18.69 8.57 -0.11
CA ALA A 131 -19.10 9.84 -0.71
C ALA A 131 -19.23 10.97 0.32
N ASN A 132 -19.71 10.65 1.54
CA ASN A 132 -19.86 11.61 2.63
C ASN A 132 -18.54 12.28 3.03
N PHE A 133 -17.42 11.54 2.98
CA PHE A 133 -16.10 12.09 3.20
C PHE A 133 -15.82 13.27 2.26
N TRP A 134 -16.06 13.07 0.97
CA TRP A 134 -15.83 14.10 -0.06
C TRP A 134 -16.78 15.28 0.07
N HIS A 135 -18.06 15.03 0.40
CA HIS A 135 -19.04 16.08 0.65
C HIS A 135 -18.66 16.95 1.85
N GLN A 136 -18.20 16.35 2.95
CA GLN A 136 -17.72 17.10 4.11
C GLN A 136 -16.44 17.88 3.77
N LEU A 137 -15.49 17.25 3.07
CA LEU A 137 -14.23 17.91 2.71
C LEU A 137 -14.45 19.11 1.78
N VAL A 138 -15.32 19.02 0.79
CA VAL A 138 -15.61 20.17 -0.10
C VAL A 138 -16.37 21.28 0.62
N SER A 139 -17.21 20.94 1.59
CA SER A 139 -17.94 21.92 2.41
C SER A 139 -17.02 22.71 3.33
N VAL A 140 -16.12 22.01 4.05
CA VAL A 140 -15.23 22.60 5.05
C VAL A 140 -13.98 23.22 4.43
N ALA A 141 -13.37 22.53 3.46
CA ALA A 141 -12.09 22.92 2.88
C ALA A 141 -12.05 22.71 1.34
N PRO A 142 -12.73 23.57 0.55
CA PRO A 142 -12.85 23.42 -0.90
C PRO A 142 -11.51 23.34 -1.65
N ASN A 143 -10.51 24.09 -1.19
CA ASN A 143 -9.18 24.10 -1.79
C ASN A 143 -8.45 22.77 -1.58
N VAL A 144 -8.61 22.17 -0.41
CA VAL A 144 -8.06 20.84 -0.08
C VAL A 144 -8.74 19.80 -0.96
N TYR A 145 -10.07 19.82 -1.04
CA TYR A 145 -10.82 18.96 -1.95
C TYR A 145 -10.27 19.01 -3.38
N ARG A 146 -10.06 20.21 -3.96
CA ARG A 146 -9.51 20.37 -5.32
C ARG A 146 -8.12 19.75 -5.48
N ARG A 147 -7.27 19.76 -4.45
CA ARG A 147 -5.93 19.14 -4.48
C ARG A 147 -5.99 17.62 -4.50
N TYR A 148 -6.95 16.99 -3.82
CA TYR A 148 -7.04 15.54 -3.68
C TYR A 148 -7.99 14.88 -4.69
N HIS A 149 -9.00 15.60 -5.16
CA HIS A 149 -10.00 15.07 -6.11
C HIS A 149 -9.39 14.41 -7.38
N PRO A 150 -8.31 14.92 -7.99
CA PRO A 150 -7.68 14.25 -9.14
C PRO A 150 -7.15 12.84 -8.85
N LEU A 151 -6.92 12.48 -7.58
CA LEU A 151 -6.46 11.15 -7.18
C LEU A 151 -7.60 10.14 -6.99
N ARG A 152 -8.87 10.56 -7.14
CA ARG A 152 -10.03 9.73 -6.85
C ARG A 152 -10.08 8.44 -7.68
N LEU A 153 -9.75 8.51 -8.97
CA LEU A 153 -9.71 7.32 -9.83
C LEU A 153 -8.66 6.31 -9.34
N PHE A 154 -7.50 6.81 -8.91
CA PHE A 154 -6.45 5.97 -8.33
C PHE A 154 -6.93 5.33 -7.02
N PHE A 155 -7.59 6.07 -6.13
CA PHE A 155 -8.15 5.49 -4.91
C PHE A 155 -9.19 4.41 -5.20
N SER A 156 -10.08 4.65 -6.16
CA SER A 156 -11.08 3.66 -6.58
C SER A 156 -10.43 2.40 -7.13
N GLU A 157 -9.36 2.52 -7.92
CA GLU A 157 -8.60 1.37 -8.43
C GLU A 157 -7.99 0.55 -7.28
N VAL A 158 -7.30 1.19 -6.33
CA VAL A 158 -6.71 0.50 -5.17
C VAL A 158 -7.79 -0.21 -4.36
N PHE A 159 -8.90 0.46 -4.05
CA PHE A 159 -10.00 -0.15 -3.31
C PHE A 159 -10.65 -1.30 -4.06
N GLN A 160 -10.76 -1.22 -5.38
CA GLN A 160 -11.25 -2.31 -6.20
C GLN A 160 -10.36 -3.54 -6.03
N TRP A 161 -9.04 -3.40 -6.20
CA TRP A 161 -8.09 -4.49 -6.01
C TRP A 161 -8.15 -5.09 -4.60
N CYS A 162 -8.23 -4.25 -3.55
CA CYS A 162 -8.35 -4.72 -2.17
C CYS A 162 -9.64 -5.52 -1.94
N ASN A 163 -10.78 -5.06 -2.46
CA ASN A 163 -12.07 -5.71 -2.26
C ASN A 163 -12.21 -6.99 -3.07
N GLU A 164 -11.62 -7.03 -4.26
CA GLU A 164 -11.67 -8.17 -5.18
C GLU A 164 -10.51 -9.16 -4.96
N THR A 165 -9.72 -8.99 -3.90
CA THR A 165 -8.54 -9.82 -3.61
C THR A 165 -8.87 -11.33 -3.63
N ALA A 166 -10.00 -11.73 -3.04
CA ALA A 166 -10.42 -13.13 -2.96
C ALA A 166 -10.67 -13.77 -4.33
N VAL A 167 -10.99 -12.96 -5.34
CA VAL A 167 -11.29 -13.40 -6.71
C VAL A 167 -10.22 -12.99 -7.72
N ARG A 168 -9.14 -12.33 -7.27
CA ARG A 168 -8.00 -11.92 -8.12
C ARG A 168 -6.71 -12.65 -7.79
N VAL A 169 -6.56 -13.11 -6.55
CA VAL A 169 -5.40 -13.89 -6.11
C VAL A 169 -5.71 -15.38 -6.29
N PRO A 170 -5.19 -16.04 -7.33
CA PRO A 170 -5.53 -17.42 -7.63
C PRO A 170 -4.95 -18.37 -6.56
N PRO A 171 -5.60 -19.53 -6.31
CA PRO A 171 -4.96 -20.65 -5.66
C PRO A 171 -3.73 -21.12 -6.47
N VAL A 172 -2.69 -21.59 -5.77
CA VAL A 172 -1.46 -22.08 -6.44
C VAL A 172 -1.76 -23.23 -7.41
N SER A 173 -2.72 -24.10 -7.08
CA SER A 173 -3.14 -25.19 -7.95
C SER A 173 -3.69 -24.72 -9.30
N VAL A 174 -4.36 -23.56 -9.35
CA VAL A 174 -4.84 -22.98 -10.61
C VAL A 174 -3.67 -22.50 -11.47
N LEU A 175 -2.68 -21.86 -10.85
CA LEU A 175 -1.47 -21.42 -11.55
C LEU A 175 -0.64 -22.61 -12.08
N GLN A 176 -0.55 -23.70 -11.30
CA GLN A 176 0.10 -24.94 -11.74
C GLN A 176 -0.63 -25.58 -12.93
N PHE A 177 -1.96 -25.57 -12.92
CA PHE A 177 -2.75 -26.05 -14.04
C PHE A 177 -2.54 -25.19 -15.30
N GLN A 178 -2.50 -23.87 -15.14
CA GLN A 178 -2.37 -22.92 -16.25
C GLN A 178 -0.98 -22.91 -16.88
N PHE A 179 0.07 -22.84 -16.06
CA PHE A 179 1.43 -22.62 -16.54
C PHE A 179 2.27 -23.91 -16.56
N GLY A 180 1.81 -24.95 -15.84
CA GLY A 180 2.55 -26.19 -15.58
C GLY A 180 3.10 -26.27 -14.15
N GLU A 181 3.37 -27.49 -13.70
CA GLU A 181 3.95 -27.72 -12.36
C GLU A 181 5.39 -27.20 -12.25
N TYR A 182 6.09 -27.06 -13.38
CA TYR A 182 7.50 -26.67 -13.49
C TYR A 182 7.71 -25.24 -14.02
N SER A 183 6.68 -24.40 -13.94
CA SER A 183 6.75 -23.02 -14.43
C SER A 183 7.71 -22.18 -13.60
N ARG A 184 8.19 -21.09 -14.20
CA ARG A 184 9.01 -20.10 -13.48
C ARG A 184 8.22 -19.50 -12.33
N ARG A 185 8.91 -19.20 -11.22
CA ARG A 185 8.30 -18.59 -10.02
C ARG A 185 7.48 -17.34 -10.35
N GLU A 186 7.94 -16.52 -11.28
CA GLU A 186 7.24 -15.31 -11.76
C GLU A 186 5.82 -15.59 -12.28
N LEU A 187 5.60 -16.75 -12.90
CA LEU A 187 4.29 -17.17 -13.40
C LEU A 187 3.40 -17.68 -12.25
N MET A 188 4.02 -18.26 -11.22
CA MET A 188 3.35 -18.76 -10.01
C MET A 188 2.94 -17.66 -9.03
N THR A 189 3.19 -16.39 -9.38
CA THR A 189 2.87 -15.22 -8.57
C THR A 189 1.95 -14.24 -9.28
N GLN A 190 1.41 -14.62 -10.45
CA GLN A 190 0.53 -13.77 -11.22
C GLN A 190 -0.85 -13.61 -10.58
N LEU A 191 -1.45 -12.44 -10.80
CA LEU A 191 -2.81 -12.11 -10.39
C LEU A 191 -3.73 -12.07 -11.60
N ALA A 192 -4.99 -12.41 -11.40
CA ALA A 192 -5.99 -12.22 -12.45
C ALA A 192 -6.41 -10.75 -12.50
N ASP A 193 -6.32 -10.16 -13.69
CA ASP A 193 -6.74 -8.79 -13.98
C ASP A 193 -7.98 -8.74 -14.87
N ASP A 194 -8.98 -9.54 -14.50
CA ASP A 194 -10.29 -9.53 -15.14
C ASP A 194 -11.36 -9.19 -14.12
N ARG A 195 -12.28 -8.29 -14.47
CA ARG A 195 -13.39 -7.89 -13.57
C ARG A 195 -14.40 -9.01 -13.35
N ASP A 196 -14.55 -9.87 -14.34
CA ASP A 196 -15.43 -11.03 -14.31
C ASP A 196 -14.64 -12.31 -13.96
N ALA A 197 -13.47 -12.16 -13.34
CA ALA A 197 -12.73 -13.29 -12.80
C ALA A 197 -13.43 -13.78 -11.52
N ASP A 198 -13.69 -15.07 -11.47
CA ASP A 198 -14.10 -15.77 -10.27
C ASP A 198 -13.36 -17.12 -10.19
N LEU A 199 -13.52 -17.81 -9.07
CA LEU A 199 -12.80 -19.07 -8.85
C LEU A 199 -13.24 -20.16 -9.83
N GLU A 200 -14.49 -20.18 -10.25
CA GLU A 200 -15.02 -21.15 -11.21
C GLU A 200 -14.38 -20.97 -12.59
N ARG A 201 -14.34 -19.72 -13.08
CA ARG A 201 -13.71 -19.36 -14.36
C ARG A 201 -12.20 -19.55 -14.31
N MET A 202 -11.57 -19.25 -13.18
CA MET A 202 -10.16 -19.58 -12.94
C MET A 202 -9.89 -21.07 -13.06
N ALA A 203 -10.74 -21.93 -12.49
CA ALA A 203 -10.55 -23.38 -12.53
C ALA A 203 -10.84 -23.98 -13.91
N THR A 204 -11.80 -23.43 -14.66
CA THR A 204 -12.31 -24.05 -15.90
C THR A 204 -11.79 -23.40 -17.18
N LYS A 205 -11.39 -22.12 -17.13
CA LYS A 205 -11.01 -21.29 -18.28
C LYS A 205 -9.82 -20.38 -17.97
N SER A 206 -8.81 -20.90 -17.25
CA SER A 206 -7.61 -20.16 -16.84
C SER A 206 -6.85 -19.50 -18.01
N TYR A 207 -6.89 -20.11 -19.20
CA TYR A 207 -6.26 -19.60 -20.42
C TYR A 207 -6.94 -18.37 -21.01
N ALA A 208 -8.19 -18.09 -20.63
CA ALA A 208 -8.98 -16.96 -21.09
C ALA A 208 -8.91 -15.75 -20.14
N LEU A 209 -8.06 -15.84 -19.10
CA LEU A 209 -7.86 -14.76 -18.13
C LEU A 209 -6.62 -13.95 -18.48
N HIS A 210 -6.71 -12.64 -18.25
CA HIS A 210 -5.54 -11.77 -18.26
C HIS A 210 -4.77 -11.90 -16.94
N TRP A 211 -3.49 -12.25 -17.04
CA TRP A 211 -2.61 -12.43 -15.88
C TRP A 211 -1.58 -11.30 -15.83
N ILE A 212 -1.40 -10.69 -14.66
CA ILE A 212 -0.46 -9.60 -14.44
C ILE A 212 0.55 -9.92 -13.35
N ASN A 213 1.71 -9.27 -13.38
CA ASN A 213 2.65 -9.30 -12.27
C ASN A 213 2.18 -8.28 -11.20
N PRO A 214 2.05 -8.66 -9.92
CA PRO A 214 1.70 -7.71 -8.86
C PRO A 214 2.64 -6.50 -8.77
N LEU A 215 3.92 -6.64 -9.14
CA LEU A 215 4.89 -5.54 -9.16
C LEU A 215 4.59 -4.48 -10.24
N ASP A 216 3.80 -4.83 -11.26
CA ASP A 216 3.33 -3.86 -12.26
C ASP A 216 2.32 -2.88 -11.63
N LEU A 217 1.54 -3.33 -10.64
CA LEU A 217 0.68 -2.44 -9.85
C LEU A 217 1.52 -1.46 -9.06
N ASP A 218 2.57 -1.95 -8.39
CA ASP A 218 3.46 -1.10 -7.59
C ASP A 218 4.15 -0.03 -8.43
N THR A 219 4.69 -0.41 -9.59
CA THR A 219 5.34 0.54 -10.51
C THR A 219 4.40 1.70 -10.88
N ARG A 220 3.10 1.43 -11.08
CA ARG A 220 2.10 2.46 -11.40
C ARG A 220 1.66 3.26 -10.18
N TRP A 221 1.45 2.59 -9.05
CA TRP A 221 0.83 3.19 -7.86
C TRP A 221 1.83 3.92 -6.97
N LYS A 222 3.09 3.49 -6.90
CA LYS A 222 4.11 4.09 -6.04
C LYS A 222 4.21 5.60 -6.22
N VAL A 223 4.27 6.08 -7.46
CA VAL A 223 4.32 7.53 -7.76
C VAL A 223 3.08 8.27 -7.24
N LYS A 224 1.90 7.64 -7.31
CA LYS A 224 0.65 8.23 -6.79
C LYS A 224 0.60 8.21 -5.27
N PHE A 225 1.12 7.17 -4.63
CA PHE A 225 1.26 7.10 -3.17
C PHE A 225 2.25 8.13 -2.64
N ILE A 226 3.41 8.32 -3.29
CA ILE A 226 4.37 9.36 -2.92
C ILE A 226 3.73 10.75 -3.05
N ASN A 227 3.03 11.02 -4.17
CA ASN A 227 2.29 12.27 -4.36
C ASN A 227 1.22 12.49 -3.27
N LEU A 228 0.50 11.44 -2.88
CA LEU A 228 -0.43 11.49 -1.75
C LEU A 228 0.28 11.86 -0.44
N CYS A 229 1.40 11.20 -0.15
CA CYS A 229 2.20 11.46 1.06
C CYS A 229 2.72 12.90 1.07
N GLU A 230 3.23 13.43 -0.04
CA GLU A 230 3.68 14.82 -0.15
C GLU A 230 2.56 15.81 0.18
N LYS A 231 1.36 15.57 -0.34
CA LYS A 231 0.19 16.41 -0.03
C LYS A 231 -0.20 16.32 1.45
N LEU A 232 -0.23 15.11 2.01
CA LEU A 232 -0.57 14.88 3.42
C LEU A 232 0.46 15.50 4.36
N CYS A 233 1.75 15.33 4.10
CA CYS A 233 2.82 15.92 4.89
C CYS A 233 2.71 17.44 4.92
N ARG A 234 2.42 18.05 3.76
CA ARG A 234 2.18 19.50 3.68
C ARG A 234 0.97 19.92 4.50
N ASP A 235 -0.13 19.17 4.44
CA ASP A 235 -1.33 19.49 5.23
C ASP A 235 -1.14 19.30 6.73
N ILE A 236 -0.32 18.34 7.14
CA ILE A 236 0.11 18.20 8.54
C ILE A 236 0.91 19.44 8.95
N GLU A 237 1.97 19.78 8.19
CA GLU A 237 2.84 20.93 8.45
C GLU A 237 2.08 22.26 8.53
N GLU A 238 1.10 22.49 7.64
CA GLU A 238 0.32 23.74 7.62
C GLU A 238 -0.66 23.86 8.81
N ASN A 239 -0.92 22.77 9.57
CA ASN A 239 -1.95 22.72 10.60
C ASN A 239 -1.46 22.27 11.99
N THR A 240 -0.16 22.07 12.18
CA THR A 240 0.44 21.64 13.46
C THR A 240 1.55 22.59 13.88
#